data_AF-A0AAU9L479-F1
#
_entry.id   AF-A0AAU9L479-F1
#
_cell.length_a   1.000
_cell.length_b   1.000
_cell.length_c   1.000
_cell.angle_alpha   90.00
_cell.angle_beta   90.00
_cell.angle_gamma   90.00
#
_symmetry.space_group_name_H-M   'P 1'
#
loop_
_entity.id
_entity.type
_entity.pdbx_description
1 polymer ?
#
loop_
_entity_poly.entity_id
_entity_poly.type
_entity_poly.pdbx_seq_one_letter_code
_entity_poly.pdbx_strand_id
1 'polypeptide(L)'
;MVNQALTFGGGGTSYGTTVDNNNKTPESVPLVLKPSQSSPPRRLTQWYTNMCMINFLEFATESARGIVLPTLFLYTSSLGGDLAFMGFINALFSLGRLFSSTAFGWMCDRYSFRSVYLISTFICLIGNVIYLLADKHMASSLTALAASRFIVGFGGGNRSVCRADVASITTINQRLPYLTILVCVVFLGYALTPGLGSIVAETDLIFCGLHLNKFTSPGMILVLLNILTIFGILTIYDDSVTVQDGPKEEESEDGLTSNTINDQTLLPDRIVNIGVCVFIFLNFNTRGILSVFETVNVPLFIKATGSDPDSVSAVVDASNFQFYLGLLGLLSYFAIEYFRHNIRDENWVHLGFATVLAGNLLLVIVPNGLSFTQLSIAEFLVWSVGCPISTTVVLAAFSKLLGGRPQGTLMGLLGSTACISRCILPLLPAIMPTLIPVFWINIVLCASSIALLGWYTGLVHRTKQTMLADVENAYQKVAPSNEPRSPLGFDKAD
;
A
#
# COMPACT_ATOMS: atom_id res chain seq x y z
N MET A 1 -10.29 41.85 -4.21
CA MET A 1 -9.34 42.58 -3.35
C MET A 1 -8.13 41.67 -3.17
N VAL A 2 -7.24 41.56 -4.17
CA VAL A 2 -6.10 42.44 -4.49
C VAL A 2 -5.11 42.58 -3.32
N ASN A 3 -3.97 41.91 -3.49
CA ASN A 3 -2.59 42.20 -3.07
C ASN A 3 -2.27 42.85 -1.72
N GLN A 4 -1.32 42.21 -1.02
CA GLN A 4 -0.22 42.68 -0.13
C GLN A 4 -0.14 41.73 1.09
N ALA A 5 1.02 41.24 1.57
CA ALA A 5 2.38 41.74 1.47
C ALA A 5 3.40 40.58 1.54
N LEU A 6 4.43 40.70 0.67
CA LEU A 6 5.76 40.10 0.80
C LEU A 6 6.63 40.96 1.74
N THR A 7 7.74 40.38 2.20
CA THR A 7 8.89 40.89 3.00
C THR A 7 8.90 40.48 4.48
N PHE A 8 9.99 40.06 5.12
CA PHE A 8 11.42 39.83 4.80
C PHE A 8 11.99 38.92 5.91
N GLY A 9 13.07 38.18 5.66
CA GLY A 9 13.82 37.48 6.71
C GLY A 9 14.88 36.49 6.22
N GLY A 10 15.82 36.95 5.38
CA GLY A 10 16.97 36.17 4.96
C GLY A 10 18.06 36.14 6.03
N GLY A 11 18.52 34.94 6.38
CA GLY A 11 19.72 34.71 7.18
C GLY A 11 20.71 33.87 6.38
N GLY A 12 21.47 34.52 5.50
CA GLY A 12 22.59 33.91 4.77
C GLY A 12 23.90 34.34 5.41
N THR A 13 24.61 33.41 6.03
CA THR A 13 25.96 33.59 6.55
C THR A 13 26.97 33.65 5.40
N SER A 14 27.53 34.83 5.19
CA SER A 14 28.58 35.14 4.23
C SER A 14 29.96 34.92 4.87
N TYR A 15 30.80 34.05 4.29
CA TYR A 15 32.24 34.07 4.49
C TYR A 15 32.89 34.79 3.29
N GLY A 16 33.59 35.88 3.60
CA GLY A 16 34.18 36.77 2.61
C GLY A 16 35.52 36.30 2.06
N THR A 17 35.86 36.83 0.89
CA THR A 17 37.23 36.89 0.39
C THR A 17 37.43 38.21 -0.35
N THR A 18 38.46 38.91 0.07
CA THR A 18 38.97 40.19 -0.44
C THR A 18 39.41 40.09 -1.89
N VAL A 19 39.08 41.12 -2.68
CA VAL A 19 39.51 41.30 -4.07
C VAL A 19 40.92 41.90 -4.07
N ASP A 20 41.91 41.14 -4.54
CA ASP A 20 43.20 41.67 -4.99
C ASP A 20 43.24 41.61 -6.52
N ASN A 21 43.41 42.78 -7.13
CA ASN A 21 43.59 42.97 -8.56
C ASN A 21 45.00 42.53 -8.96
N ASN A 22 45.13 41.53 -9.83
CA ASN A 22 46.22 41.50 -10.80
C ASN A 22 45.91 40.58 -11.99
N ASN A 23 46.00 41.18 -13.18
CA ASN A 23 45.88 40.57 -14.50
C ASN A 23 46.74 39.31 -14.65
N LYS A 24 46.10 38.17 -14.95
CA LYS A 24 46.65 37.06 -15.76
C LYS A 24 45.50 36.25 -16.37
N THR A 25 45.63 35.96 -17.66
CA THR A 25 44.76 35.16 -18.53
C THR A 25 44.22 33.88 -17.87
N PRO A 26 42.96 33.48 -18.12
CA PRO A 26 42.42 32.26 -17.53
C PRO A 26 42.96 31.02 -18.28
N GLU A 27 43.87 30.29 -17.65
CA GLU A 27 44.10 28.88 -17.98
C GLU A 27 42.82 28.10 -17.68
N SER A 28 42.32 27.39 -18.69
CA SER A 28 41.22 26.44 -18.57
C SER A 28 41.64 25.29 -17.67
N VAL A 29 41.33 25.37 -16.38
CA VAL A 29 41.41 24.23 -15.46
C VAL A 29 40.37 23.20 -15.92
N PRO A 30 40.75 21.99 -16.35
CA PRO A 30 39.76 20.98 -16.66
C PRO A 30 39.02 20.63 -15.37
N LEU A 31 37.69 20.73 -15.42
CA LEU A 31 36.78 20.23 -14.40
C LEU A 31 36.98 18.71 -14.31
N VAL A 32 37.91 18.29 -13.46
CA VAL A 32 38.07 16.88 -13.09
C VAL A 32 36.81 16.51 -12.31
N LEU A 33 35.83 15.94 -13.02
CA LEU A 33 34.76 15.15 -12.42
C LEU A 33 35.44 14.10 -11.55
N LYS A 34 35.39 14.30 -10.23
CA LYS A 34 35.81 13.29 -9.26
C LYS A 34 35.00 12.03 -9.60
N PRO A 35 35.64 10.89 -9.92
CA PRO A 35 34.90 9.65 -10.14
C PRO A 35 34.09 9.34 -8.89
N SER A 36 32.85 8.88 -9.06
CA SER A 36 31.96 8.49 -7.97
C SER A 36 32.65 7.43 -7.11
N GLN A 37 33.25 7.85 -6.00
CA GLN A 37 33.92 6.95 -5.07
C GLN A 37 32.87 5.95 -4.59
N SER A 38 33.14 4.66 -4.79
CA SER A 38 32.30 3.60 -4.26
C SER A 38 32.18 3.75 -2.75
N SER A 39 30.94 3.72 -2.24
CA SER A 39 30.67 3.65 -0.81
C SER A 39 31.47 2.49 -0.21
N PRO A 40 32.15 2.70 0.93
CA PRO A 40 32.92 1.64 1.55
C PRO A 40 31.98 0.46 1.87
N PRO A 41 32.42 -0.81 1.69
CA PRO A 41 31.55 -1.99 1.73
C PRO A 41 30.73 -2.09 3.03
N ARG A 42 31.28 -1.60 4.16
CA ARG A 42 30.59 -1.56 5.45
C ARG A 42 29.35 -0.64 5.45
N ARG A 43 29.36 0.47 4.71
CA ARG A 43 28.21 1.40 4.61
C ARG A 43 27.12 0.83 3.71
N LEU A 44 27.49 0.12 2.65
CA LEU A 44 26.53 -0.60 1.80
C LEU A 44 25.81 -1.71 2.58
N THR A 45 26.52 -2.49 3.39
CA THR A 45 25.90 -3.48 4.27
C THR A 45 24.96 -2.85 5.29
N GLN A 46 25.33 -1.70 5.86
CA GLN A 46 24.46 -0.96 6.79
C GLN A 46 23.20 -0.45 6.09
N TRP A 47 23.32 -0.02 4.83
CA TRP A 47 22.18 0.40 4.02
C TRP A 47 21.18 -0.74 3.80
N TYR A 48 21.66 -1.92 3.40
CA TYR A 48 20.79 -3.11 3.26
C TYR A 48 20.19 -3.55 4.60
N THR A 49 20.95 -3.40 5.68
CA THR A 49 20.49 -3.68 7.04
C THR A 49 19.34 -2.73 7.44
N ASN A 50 19.46 -1.43 7.18
CA ASN A 50 18.38 -0.47 7.40
C ASN A 50 17.16 -0.81 6.56
N MET A 51 17.33 -1.11 5.26
CA MET A 51 16.23 -1.51 4.39
C MET A 51 15.52 -2.76 4.92
N CYS A 52 16.27 -3.76 5.39
CA CYS A 52 15.71 -4.96 6.02
C CYS A 52 14.92 -4.62 7.29
N MET A 53 15.44 -3.73 8.14
CA MET A 53 14.76 -3.28 9.36
C MET A 53 13.45 -2.54 9.07
N ILE A 54 13.42 -1.67 8.05
CA ILE A 54 12.19 -0.98 7.63
C ILE A 54 11.14 -1.99 7.16
N ASN A 55 11.55 -2.98 6.37
CA ASN A 55 10.66 -4.05 5.92
C ASN A 55 10.17 -4.92 7.10
N PHE A 56 11.05 -5.28 8.04
CA PHE A 56 10.67 -6.06 9.23
C PHE A 56 9.67 -5.32 10.11
N LEU A 57 9.84 -4.00 10.31
CA LEU A 57 8.89 -3.15 11.02
C LEU A 57 7.51 -3.15 10.35
N GLU A 58 7.46 -2.98 9.02
CA GLU A 58 6.20 -2.98 8.26
C GLU A 58 5.53 -4.37 8.31
N PHE A 59 6.33 -5.44 8.18
CA PHE A 59 5.87 -6.82 8.36
C PHE A 59 5.23 -7.02 9.73
N ALA A 60 5.92 -6.62 10.80
CA ALA A 60 5.44 -6.75 12.17
C ALA A 60 4.12 -6.01 12.40
N THR A 61 4.03 -4.80 11.85
CA THR A 61 2.84 -3.95 11.94
C THR A 61 1.63 -4.58 11.22
N GLU A 62 1.82 -5.12 10.03
CA GLU A 62 0.72 -5.76 9.29
C GLU A 62 0.38 -7.17 9.80
N SER A 63 1.33 -7.87 10.38
CA SER A 63 1.11 -9.13 11.09
C SER A 63 0.11 -8.98 12.23
N ALA A 64 0.07 -7.81 12.88
CA ALA A 64 -0.91 -7.52 13.93
C ALA A 64 -2.36 -7.53 13.44
N ARG A 65 -2.59 -7.32 12.13
CA ARG A 65 -3.90 -7.52 11.50
C ARG A 65 -4.10 -8.97 11.06
N GLY A 66 -3.09 -9.58 10.43
CA GLY A 66 -3.19 -10.93 9.84
C GLY A 66 -3.33 -12.06 10.87
N ILE A 67 -2.48 -12.11 11.90
CA ILE A 67 -2.45 -13.20 12.90
C ILE A 67 -3.80 -13.34 13.63
N VAL A 68 -4.42 -12.22 13.97
CA VAL A 68 -5.67 -12.20 14.75
C VAL A 68 -6.89 -12.43 13.87
N LEU A 69 -6.80 -12.27 12.55
CA LEU A 69 -7.96 -12.26 11.65
C LEU A 69 -8.82 -13.54 11.74
N PRO A 70 -8.26 -14.77 11.75
CA PRO A 70 -9.06 -15.99 11.85
C PRO A 70 -9.75 -16.18 13.20
N THR A 71 -9.10 -15.70 14.26
CA THR A 71 -9.56 -15.90 15.65
C THR A 71 -10.51 -14.81 16.11
N LEU A 72 -10.48 -13.62 15.48
CA LEU A 72 -11.15 -12.43 15.99
C LEU A 72 -12.67 -12.57 16.09
N PHE A 73 -13.31 -13.23 15.12
CA PHE A 73 -14.76 -13.49 15.16
C PHE A 73 -15.13 -14.40 16.33
N LEU A 74 -14.42 -15.51 16.49
CA LEU A 74 -14.67 -16.48 17.55
C LEU A 74 -14.31 -15.92 18.92
N TYR A 75 -13.25 -15.11 19.00
CA TYR A 75 -12.87 -14.40 20.21
C TYR A 75 -13.96 -13.42 20.66
N THR A 76 -14.44 -12.59 19.74
CA THR A 76 -15.54 -11.65 19.99
C THR A 76 -16.80 -12.39 20.46
N SER A 77 -17.16 -13.47 19.78
CA SER A 77 -18.31 -14.31 20.14
C SER A 77 -18.16 -14.92 21.53
N SER A 78 -16.95 -15.37 21.88
CA SER A 78 -16.65 -15.93 23.20
C SER A 78 -16.82 -14.94 24.36
N LEU A 79 -16.65 -13.64 24.07
CA LEU A 79 -16.84 -12.52 25.01
C LEU A 79 -18.30 -12.00 25.04
N GLY A 80 -19.21 -12.63 24.28
CA GLY A 80 -20.62 -12.22 24.17
C GLY A 80 -20.90 -11.15 23.11
N GLY A 81 -19.92 -10.83 22.26
CA GLY A 81 -20.11 -9.93 21.12
C GLY A 81 -20.72 -10.65 19.92
N ASP A 82 -21.27 -9.89 18.98
CA ASP A 82 -21.89 -10.39 17.76
C ASP A 82 -21.07 -10.01 16.51
N LEU A 83 -21.62 -10.29 15.32
CA LEU A 83 -21.02 -9.90 14.04
C LEU A 83 -20.89 -8.37 13.91
N ALA A 84 -21.78 -7.61 14.56
CA ALA A 84 -21.71 -6.15 14.60
C ALA A 84 -20.50 -5.64 15.35
N PHE A 85 -20.24 -6.24 16.51
CA PHE A 85 -19.05 -5.91 17.27
C PHE A 85 -17.77 -6.28 16.52
N MET A 86 -17.74 -7.41 15.81
CA MET A 86 -16.62 -7.82 14.96
C MET A 86 -16.34 -6.80 13.82
N GLY A 87 -17.38 -6.35 13.12
CA GLY A 87 -17.26 -5.28 12.13
C GLY A 87 -16.75 -3.97 12.75
N PHE A 88 -17.24 -3.63 13.94
CA PHE A 88 -16.86 -2.43 14.69
C PHE A 88 -15.39 -2.43 15.11
N ILE A 89 -14.86 -3.54 15.63
CA ILE A 89 -13.44 -3.62 16.01
C ILE A 89 -12.50 -3.59 14.80
N ASN A 90 -12.90 -4.16 13.65
CA ASN A 90 -12.19 -4.03 12.38
C ASN A 90 -12.17 -2.57 11.87
N ALA A 91 -13.28 -1.85 12.06
CA ALA A 91 -13.38 -0.44 11.75
C ALA A 91 -12.47 0.41 12.68
N LEU A 92 -12.46 0.13 13.99
CA LEU A 92 -11.61 0.84 14.96
C LEU A 92 -10.12 0.73 14.64
N PHE A 93 -9.66 -0.45 14.20
CA PHE A 93 -8.27 -0.62 13.76
C PHE A 93 -7.94 0.31 12.58
N SER A 94 -8.83 0.39 11.59
CA SER A 94 -8.63 1.25 10.42
C SER A 94 -8.77 2.75 10.76
N LEU A 95 -9.62 3.07 11.74
CA LEU A 95 -9.82 4.43 12.25
C LEU A 95 -8.59 4.94 13.01
N GLY A 96 -8.01 4.12 13.89
CA GLY A 96 -6.76 4.45 14.59
C GLY A 96 -5.66 4.78 13.58
N ARG A 97 -5.51 3.94 12.55
CA ARG A 97 -4.54 4.12 11.47
C ARG A 97 -4.74 5.40 10.67
N LEU A 98 -5.98 5.76 10.39
CA LEU A 98 -6.31 6.99 9.67
C LEU A 98 -5.76 8.22 10.41
N PHE A 99 -6.06 8.34 11.71
CA PHE A 99 -5.61 9.47 12.52
C PHE A 99 -4.10 9.50 12.69
N SER A 100 -3.50 8.35 13.01
CA SER A 100 -2.07 8.28 13.26
C SER A 100 -1.22 8.47 12.02
N SER A 101 -1.71 8.10 10.83
CA SER A 101 -0.97 8.32 9.57
C SER A 101 -0.60 9.78 9.32
N THR A 102 -1.49 10.71 9.71
CA THR A 102 -1.24 12.15 9.61
C THR A 102 -0.33 12.61 10.75
N ALA A 103 -0.58 12.14 11.97
CA ALA A 103 0.23 12.48 13.14
C ALA A 103 1.69 12.05 13.00
N PHE A 104 1.94 10.82 12.55
CA PHE A 104 3.28 10.29 12.33
C PHE A 104 3.95 10.87 11.08
N GLY A 105 3.18 11.24 10.05
CA GLY A 105 3.73 12.01 8.93
C GLY A 105 4.31 13.35 9.40
N TRP A 106 3.53 14.11 10.18
CA TRP A 106 4.00 15.36 10.78
C TRP A 106 5.18 15.18 11.74
N MET A 107 5.18 14.08 12.50
CA MET A 107 6.26 13.78 13.46
C MET A 107 7.55 13.40 12.72
N CYS A 108 7.45 12.69 11.60
CA CYS A 108 8.56 12.34 10.72
C CYS A 108 9.26 13.58 10.11
N ASP A 109 8.53 14.66 9.88
CA ASP A 109 9.12 15.91 9.37
C ASP A 109 9.91 16.69 10.43
N ARG A 110 9.72 16.37 11.73
CA ARG A 110 10.30 17.13 12.85
C ARG A 110 11.27 16.33 13.72
N TYR A 111 11.14 15.01 13.72
CA TYR A 111 11.91 14.08 14.54
C TYR A 111 12.55 13.03 13.62
N SER A 112 13.51 12.25 14.14
CA SER A 112 14.12 11.17 13.36
C SER A 112 13.16 10.02 13.11
N PHE A 113 13.40 9.28 12.02
CA PHE A 113 12.66 8.05 11.69
C PHE A 113 12.69 7.05 12.85
N ARG A 114 13.86 6.84 13.47
CA ARG A 114 14.01 5.99 14.64
C ARG A 114 13.07 6.36 15.79
N SER A 115 12.94 7.65 16.13
CA SER A 115 12.02 8.08 17.19
C SER A 115 10.57 7.74 16.86
N VAL A 116 10.16 7.94 15.60
CA VAL A 116 8.80 7.65 15.14
C VAL A 116 8.52 6.15 15.14
N TYR A 117 9.48 5.33 14.73
CA TYR A 117 9.37 3.86 14.78
C TYR A 117 9.25 3.33 16.21
N LEU A 118 10.04 3.86 17.16
CA LEU A 118 9.96 3.45 18.56
C LEU A 118 8.61 3.81 19.18
N ILE A 119 8.12 5.04 18.97
CA ILE A 119 6.83 5.50 19.51
C ILE A 119 5.68 4.66 18.91
N SER A 120 5.64 4.51 17.59
CA SER A 120 4.58 3.76 16.91
C SER A 120 4.55 2.29 17.34
N THR A 121 5.72 1.63 17.40
CA THR A 121 5.83 0.23 17.82
C THR A 121 5.49 0.05 19.31
N PHE A 122 5.86 1.01 20.17
CA PHE A 122 5.50 0.98 21.59
C PHE A 122 3.98 1.10 21.79
N ILE A 123 3.31 1.95 21.00
CA ILE A 123 1.83 2.03 20.98
C ILE A 123 1.24 0.68 20.55
N CYS A 124 1.76 0.05 19.48
CA CYS A 124 1.36 -1.30 19.08
C CYS A 124 1.56 -2.34 20.20
N LEU A 125 2.67 -2.26 20.93
CA LEU A 125 2.97 -3.16 22.05
C LEU A 125 1.92 -3.04 23.15
N ILE A 126 1.59 -1.81 23.57
CA ILE A 126 0.53 -1.57 24.55
C ILE A 126 -0.80 -2.16 24.07
N GLY A 127 -1.17 -1.90 22.82
CA GLY A 127 -2.41 -2.42 22.25
C GLY A 127 -2.47 -3.96 22.22
N ASN A 128 -1.36 -4.61 21.90
CA ASN A 128 -1.27 -6.08 21.89
C ASN A 128 -1.22 -6.68 23.31
N VAL A 129 -0.66 -5.98 24.29
CA VAL A 129 -0.79 -6.37 25.70
C VAL A 129 -2.25 -6.27 26.14
N ILE A 130 -2.96 -5.18 25.82
CA ILE A 130 -4.40 -5.06 26.13
C ILE A 130 -5.22 -6.18 25.46
N TYR A 131 -4.86 -6.58 24.22
CA TYR A 131 -5.48 -7.71 23.55
C TYR A 131 -5.34 -9.00 24.36
N LEU A 132 -4.11 -9.29 24.81
CA LEU A 132 -3.78 -10.47 25.59
C LEU A 132 -4.56 -10.53 26.91
N LEU A 133 -4.80 -9.37 27.51
CA LEU A 133 -5.51 -9.23 28.78
C LEU A 133 -7.04 -9.32 28.63
N ALA A 134 -7.59 -9.22 27.42
CA ALA A 134 -9.04 -9.16 27.21
C ALA A 134 -9.72 -10.55 27.40
N ASP A 135 -9.65 -11.11 28.59
CA ASP A 135 -10.23 -12.42 28.92
C ASP A 135 -11.66 -12.32 29.46
N LYS A 136 -12.43 -13.42 29.40
CA LYS A 136 -13.81 -13.52 29.88
C LYS A 136 -13.99 -13.13 31.35
N HIS A 137 -12.94 -13.30 32.16
CA HIS A 137 -12.97 -13.03 33.60
C HIS A 137 -12.75 -11.54 33.95
N MET A 138 -12.37 -10.70 32.98
CA MET A 138 -12.26 -9.26 33.19
C MET A 138 -13.61 -8.56 33.01
N ALA A 139 -13.91 -7.56 33.85
CA ALA A 139 -15.01 -6.66 33.59
C ALA A 139 -14.71 -5.82 32.33
N SER A 140 -15.66 -5.74 31.38
CA SER A 140 -15.56 -4.98 30.12
C SER A 140 -14.60 -5.53 29.04
N SER A 141 -14.44 -6.85 28.91
CA SER A 141 -13.53 -7.50 27.93
C SER A 141 -13.76 -7.08 26.48
N LEU A 142 -15.02 -6.90 26.05
CA LEU A 142 -15.34 -6.38 24.70
C LEU A 142 -14.76 -4.98 24.49
N THR A 143 -14.86 -4.11 25.49
CA THR A 143 -14.30 -2.75 25.41
C THR A 143 -12.78 -2.77 25.38
N ALA A 144 -12.16 -3.66 26.16
CA ALA A 144 -10.71 -3.87 26.13
C ALA A 144 -10.24 -4.36 24.74
N LEU A 145 -10.97 -5.30 24.13
CA LEU A 145 -10.70 -5.79 22.79
C LEU A 145 -10.83 -4.67 21.73
N ALA A 146 -11.88 -3.86 21.81
CA ALA A 146 -12.08 -2.70 20.95
C ALA A 146 -10.96 -1.65 21.11
N ALA A 147 -10.62 -1.31 22.36
CA ALA A 147 -9.54 -0.38 22.68
C ALA A 147 -8.19 -0.90 22.16
N SER A 148 -7.90 -2.19 22.34
CA SER A 148 -6.73 -2.85 21.78
C SER A 148 -6.67 -2.65 20.27
N ARG A 149 -7.74 -2.99 19.53
CA ARG A 149 -7.76 -2.87 18.06
C ARG A 149 -7.53 -1.43 17.60
N PHE A 150 -8.14 -0.45 18.27
CA PHE A 150 -7.89 0.97 17.98
C PHE A 150 -6.42 1.36 18.22
N ILE A 151 -5.85 0.99 19.37
CA ILE A 151 -4.48 1.34 19.76
C ILE A 151 -3.45 0.69 18.81
N VAL A 152 -3.62 -0.59 18.48
CA VAL A 152 -2.75 -1.27 17.50
C VAL A 152 -2.90 -0.64 16.12
N GLY A 153 -4.13 -0.32 15.71
CA GLY A 153 -4.38 0.42 14.48
C GLY A 153 -3.67 1.78 14.44
N PHE A 154 -3.72 2.52 15.56
CA PHE A 154 -3.03 3.79 15.73
C PHE A 154 -1.51 3.62 15.60
N GLY A 155 -0.89 2.66 16.31
CA GLY A 155 0.54 2.38 16.13
C GLY A 155 0.89 2.00 14.68
N GLY A 156 0.00 1.29 13.99
CA GLY A 156 0.20 0.89 12.59
C GLY A 156 -0.01 1.98 11.53
N GLY A 157 -0.14 3.25 11.90
CA GLY A 157 -0.13 4.38 10.97
C GLY A 157 1.25 4.74 10.41
N ASN A 158 2.31 4.10 10.90
CA ASN A 158 3.70 4.34 10.51
C ASN A 158 4.04 3.92 9.07
N ARG A 159 3.14 3.25 8.34
CA ARG A 159 3.35 2.88 6.93
C ARG A 159 3.77 4.07 6.04
N SER A 160 3.21 5.25 6.26
CA SER A 160 3.61 6.46 5.52
C SER A 160 5.06 6.85 5.80
N VAL A 161 5.50 6.65 7.04
CA VAL A 161 6.87 6.88 7.52
C VAL A 161 7.83 5.88 6.88
N CYS A 162 7.49 4.59 6.83
CA CYS A 162 8.28 3.56 6.15
C CYS A 162 8.54 3.93 4.68
N ARG A 163 7.50 4.39 3.96
CA ARG A 163 7.66 4.85 2.58
C ARG A 163 8.54 6.10 2.45
N ALA A 164 8.41 7.04 3.39
CA ALA A 164 9.23 8.25 3.42
C ALA A 164 10.70 7.91 3.69
N ASP A 165 10.97 6.97 4.60
CA ASP A 165 12.31 6.51 4.94
C ASP A 165 12.99 5.81 3.76
N VAL A 166 12.30 4.82 3.13
CA VAL A 166 12.78 4.19 1.90
C VAL A 166 13.08 5.23 0.82
N ALA A 167 12.19 6.22 0.64
CA ALA A 167 12.40 7.29 -0.33
C ALA A 167 13.59 8.22 0.03
N SER A 168 13.91 8.35 1.32
CA SER A 168 15.00 9.18 1.84
C SER A 168 16.38 8.53 1.69
N ILE A 169 16.46 7.19 1.63
CA ILE A 169 17.70 6.43 1.47
C ILE A 169 17.87 5.84 0.05
N THR A 170 16.94 6.08 -0.87
CA THR A 170 17.01 5.65 -2.28
C THR A 170 17.02 6.83 -3.25
N THR A 171 17.71 6.67 -4.39
CA THR A 171 17.61 7.64 -5.50
C THR A 171 16.29 7.49 -6.25
N ILE A 172 15.90 8.52 -7.00
CA ILE A 172 14.63 8.55 -7.75
C ILE A 172 14.54 7.38 -8.75
N ASN A 173 15.65 7.03 -9.41
CA ASN A 173 15.69 5.99 -10.44
C ASN A 173 15.54 4.58 -9.87
N GLN A 174 16.08 4.31 -8.67
CA GLN A 174 16.05 2.98 -8.05
C GLN A 174 14.95 2.81 -6.99
N ARG A 175 14.23 3.87 -6.64
CA ARG A 175 13.22 3.88 -5.55
C ARG A 175 12.07 2.92 -5.79
N LEU A 176 11.59 2.82 -7.03
CA LEU A 176 10.39 2.05 -7.36
C LEU A 176 10.53 0.56 -6.94
N PRO A 177 11.60 -0.18 -7.32
CA PRO A 177 11.84 -1.53 -6.83
C PRO A 177 11.74 -1.69 -5.30
N TYR A 178 12.36 -0.80 -4.54
CA TYR A 178 12.37 -0.89 -3.07
C TYR A 178 10.99 -0.59 -2.44
N LEU A 179 10.25 0.36 -3.01
CA LEU A 179 8.86 0.59 -2.60
C LEU A 179 7.96 -0.60 -2.94
N THR A 180 8.21 -1.28 -4.06
CA THR A 180 7.49 -2.52 -4.42
C THR A 180 7.79 -3.63 -3.42
N ILE A 181 9.05 -3.83 -3.03
CA ILE A 181 9.43 -4.80 -1.98
C ILE A 181 8.65 -4.51 -0.69
N LEU A 182 8.57 -3.25 -0.27
CA LEU A 182 7.82 -2.86 0.93
C LEU A 182 6.33 -3.25 0.82
N VAL A 183 5.69 -3.05 -0.34
CA VAL A 183 4.30 -3.47 -0.60
C VAL A 183 4.15 -4.99 -0.59
N CYS A 184 5.11 -5.73 -1.12
CA CYS A 184 5.12 -7.20 -1.03
C CYS A 184 5.21 -7.67 0.42
N VAL A 185 6.04 -7.03 1.25
CA VAL A 185 6.19 -7.35 2.66
C VAL A 185 4.92 -7.04 3.46
N VAL A 186 4.23 -5.94 3.13
CA VAL A 186 2.88 -5.67 3.64
C VAL A 186 1.93 -6.83 3.37
N PHE A 187 1.91 -7.30 2.12
CA PHE A 187 1.05 -8.42 1.74
C PHE A 187 1.45 -9.70 2.48
N LEU A 188 2.74 -9.99 2.61
CA LEU A 188 3.27 -11.12 3.37
C LEU A 188 2.80 -11.09 4.83
N GLY A 189 2.96 -9.94 5.49
CA GLY A 189 2.57 -9.73 6.88
C GLY A 189 1.07 -9.88 7.10
N TYR A 190 0.24 -9.46 6.15
CA TYR A 190 -1.21 -9.59 6.28
C TYR A 190 -1.75 -10.96 5.85
N ALA A 191 -1.27 -11.52 4.73
CA ALA A 191 -1.89 -12.67 4.07
C ALA A 191 -1.37 -14.02 4.55
N LEU A 192 -0.10 -14.12 4.95
CA LEU A 192 0.49 -15.39 5.40
C LEU A 192 0.49 -15.58 6.91
N THR A 193 0.38 -14.51 7.68
CA THR A 193 0.45 -14.62 9.14
C THR A 193 -0.81 -15.18 9.82
N PRO A 194 -2.01 -15.28 9.19
CA PRO A 194 -3.10 -16.12 9.72
C PRO A 194 -2.66 -17.53 10.11
N GLY A 195 -1.73 -18.14 9.35
CA GLY A 195 -1.18 -19.47 9.65
C GLY A 195 -0.33 -19.53 10.92
N LEU A 196 0.18 -18.40 11.42
CA LEU A 196 0.89 -18.37 12.70
C LEU A 196 -0.06 -18.50 13.90
N GLY A 197 -1.32 -18.09 13.73
CA GLY A 197 -2.36 -18.23 14.76
C GLY A 197 -2.68 -19.70 15.07
N SER A 198 -2.61 -20.60 14.08
CA SER A 198 -2.88 -22.03 14.29
C SER A 198 -1.79 -22.73 15.12
N ILE A 199 -0.54 -22.29 15.04
CA ILE A 199 0.59 -22.85 15.82
C ILE A 199 0.33 -22.73 17.34
N VAL A 200 -0.34 -21.66 17.76
CA VAL A 200 -0.63 -21.37 19.17
C VAL A 200 -2.07 -21.65 19.56
N ALA A 201 -2.89 -22.18 18.64
CA ALA A 201 -4.31 -22.42 18.88
C ALA A 201 -4.59 -23.52 19.91
N GLU A 202 -3.68 -24.48 20.08
CA GLU A 202 -3.79 -25.54 21.10
C GLU A 202 -3.25 -25.13 22.48
N THR A 203 -2.78 -23.88 22.63
CA THR A 203 -2.26 -23.40 23.91
C THR A 203 -3.41 -23.19 24.89
N ASP A 204 -3.38 -23.91 26.01
CA ASP A 204 -4.22 -23.70 27.18
C ASP A 204 -3.34 -23.69 28.44
N LEU A 205 -2.75 -22.53 28.75
CA LEU A 205 -1.77 -22.36 29.82
C LEU A 205 -2.08 -21.12 30.64
N ILE A 206 -1.91 -21.21 31.96
CA ILE A 206 -1.93 -20.03 32.83
C ILE A 206 -0.49 -19.57 33.03
N PHE A 207 -0.07 -18.53 32.32
CA PHE A 207 1.27 -17.96 32.42
C PHE A 207 1.22 -16.59 33.10
N CYS A 208 1.96 -16.41 34.19
CA CYS A 208 1.98 -15.15 34.96
C CYS A 208 0.59 -14.61 35.38
N GLY A 209 -0.36 -15.51 35.67
CA GLY A 209 -1.74 -15.13 36.03
C GLY A 209 -2.65 -14.79 34.84
N LEU A 210 -2.17 -14.95 33.61
CA LEU A 210 -2.94 -14.77 32.37
C LEU A 210 -3.36 -16.11 31.81
N HIS A 211 -4.65 -16.26 31.50
CA HIS A 211 -5.17 -17.44 30.82
C HIS A 211 -4.89 -17.33 29.31
N LEU A 212 -3.83 -18.02 28.87
CA LEU A 212 -3.49 -18.17 27.47
C LEU A 212 -4.35 -19.28 26.90
N ASN A 213 -5.33 -18.88 26.09
CA ASN A 213 -6.19 -19.78 25.35
C ASN A 213 -6.03 -19.53 23.85
N LYS A 214 -6.73 -20.29 23.02
CA LYS A 214 -6.75 -20.19 21.56
C LYS A 214 -7.07 -18.78 20.99
N PHE A 215 -7.65 -17.88 21.77
CA PHE A 215 -8.01 -16.52 21.35
C PHE A 215 -7.03 -15.45 21.81
N THR A 216 -6.45 -15.62 23.00
CA THR A 216 -5.47 -14.69 23.58
C THR A 216 -4.03 -15.01 23.12
N SER A 217 -3.71 -16.28 22.84
CA SER A 217 -2.38 -16.73 22.43
C SER A 217 -1.82 -16.08 21.15
N PRO A 218 -2.62 -15.72 20.12
CA PRO A 218 -2.14 -14.89 19.01
C PRO A 218 -1.52 -13.55 19.47
N GLY A 219 -2.02 -12.99 20.57
CA GLY A 219 -1.49 -11.76 21.17
C GLY A 219 -0.05 -11.90 21.65
N MET A 220 0.36 -13.08 22.12
CA MET A 220 1.74 -13.34 22.57
C MET A 220 2.73 -13.24 21.42
N ILE A 221 2.39 -13.80 20.26
CA ILE A 221 3.21 -13.70 19.05
C ILE A 221 3.41 -12.23 18.68
N LEU A 222 2.36 -11.43 18.76
CA LEU A 222 2.41 -10.00 18.44
C LEU A 222 3.20 -9.17 19.45
N VAL A 223 3.08 -9.48 20.75
CA VAL A 223 3.90 -8.86 21.80
C VAL A 223 5.38 -9.16 21.56
N LEU A 224 5.73 -10.42 21.31
CA LEU A 224 7.10 -10.83 20.99
C LEU A 224 7.62 -10.11 19.73
N LEU A 225 6.81 -10.06 18.68
CA LEU A 225 7.18 -9.42 17.41
C LEU A 225 7.43 -7.91 17.59
N ASN A 226 6.62 -7.22 18.40
CA ASN A 226 6.85 -5.82 18.76
C ASN A 226 8.12 -5.62 19.60
N ILE A 227 8.39 -6.49 20.57
CA ILE A 227 9.61 -6.42 21.39
C ILE A 227 10.86 -6.61 20.51
N LEU A 228 10.83 -7.60 19.61
CA LEU A 228 11.91 -7.84 18.64
C LEU A 228 12.11 -6.63 17.72
N THR A 229 11.02 -6.01 17.28
CA THR A 229 11.06 -4.80 16.46
C THR A 229 11.69 -3.63 17.21
N ILE A 230 11.26 -3.36 18.45
CA ILE A 230 11.85 -2.31 19.29
C ILE A 230 13.35 -2.57 19.50
N PHE A 231 13.72 -3.81 19.84
CA PHE A 231 15.12 -4.19 20.03
C PHE A 231 15.94 -3.98 18.75
N GLY A 232 15.43 -4.41 17.59
CA GLY A 232 16.07 -4.21 16.30
C GLY A 232 16.24 -2.74 15.94
N ILE A 233 15.22 -1.90 16.16
CA ILE A 233 15.34 -0.45 15.93
C ILE A 233 16.34 0.20 16.89
N LEU A 234 16.46 -0.28 18.14
CA LEU A 234 17.42 0.24 19.10
C LEU A 234 18.87 -0.15 18.79
N THR A 235 19.10 -1.36 18.29
CA THR A 235 20.44 -1.96 18.17
C THR A 235 20.99 -1.99 16.75
N ILE A 236 20.13 -2.14 15.74
CA ILE A 236 20.51 -2.40 14.35
C ILE A 236 20.28 -1.18 13.46
N TYR A 237 19.18 -0.46 13.64
CA TYR A 237 18.80 0.67 12.78
C TYR A 237 19.69 1.90 13.02
N ASP A 238 20.27 2.43 11.94
CA ASP A 238 21.21 3.55 11.94
C ASP A 238 20.65 4.78 11.22
N ASP A 239 20.32 5.83 11.97
CA ASP A 239 19.79 7.10 11.42
C ASP A 239 20.79 7.85 10.52
N SER A 240 22.08 7.47 10.51
CA SER A 240 23.12 8.15 9.72
C SER A 240 23.20 7.67 8.27
N VAL A 241 22.45 6.64 7.89
CA VAL A 241 22.44 6.10 6.53
C VAL A 241 21.75 7.07 5.58
N THR A 242 22.37 7.33 4.44
CA THR A 242 21.86 8.25 3.42
C THR A 242 21.78 7.57 2.06
N VAL A 243 21.22 8.27 1.07
CA VAL A 243 21.23 7.86 -0.35
C VAL A 243 22.63 7.47 -0.85
N GLN A 244 23.69 8.15 -0.38
CA GLN A 244 25.06 7.94 -0.87
C GLN A 244 25.65 6.58 -0.45
N ASP A 245 25.06 5.95 0.57
CA ASP A 245 25.50 4.67 1.10
C ASP A 245 24.87 3.48 0.36
N GLY A 246 23.85 3.74 -0.47
CA GLY A 246 23.12 2.74 -1.23
C GLY A 246 23.91 2.16 -2.41
N PRO A 247 23.34 1.14 -3.08
CA PRO A 247 23.93 0.58 -4.28
C PRO A 247 24.04 1.63 -5.39
N LYS A 248 25.09 1.51 -6.20
CA LYS A 248 25.27 2.38 -7.37
C LYS A 248 24.17 2.11 -8.38
N GLU A 249 23.68 3.17 -9.00
CA GLU A 249 22.85 3.03 -10.20
C GLU A 249 23.69 2.36 -11.28
N GLU A 250 23.16 1.29 -11.89
CA GLU A 250 23.70 0.82 -13.15
C GLU A 250 23.46 1.94 -14.17
N GLU A 251 24.54 2.43 -14.80
CA GLU A 251 24.40 3.30 -15.96
C GLU A 251 23.67 2.48 -17.03
N SER A 252 22.39 2.78 -17.24
CA SER A 252 21.64 2.22 -18.36
C SER A 252 22.40 2.55 -19.66
N GLU A 253 22.73 1.51 -20.46
CA GLU A 253 23.37 1.67 -21.78
C GLU A 253 22.57 2.60 -22.73
N ASP A 254 21.30 2.83 -22.43
CA ASP A 254 20.52 3.94 -22.98
C ASP A 254 20.88 5.26 -22.28
N GLY A 255 21.96 5.86 -22.76
CA GLY A 255 22.38 7.20 -22.37
C GLY A 255 21.26 8.24 -22.54
N LEU A 256 21.10 9.12 -21.55
CA LEU A 256 20.46 10.44 -21.68
C LEU A 256 19.06 10.48 -22.35
N THR A 257 18.25 9.43 -22.25
CA THR A 257 16.83 9.46 -22.71
C THR A 257 15.82 9.10 -21.63
N SER A 258 16.22 9.11 -20.37
CA SER A 258 15.28 9.07 -19.25
C SER A 258 15.29 10.41 -18.54
N ASN A 259 14.12 11.06 -18.58
CA ASN A 259 13.76 12.31 -17.92
C ASN A 259 14.02 13.60 -18.73
N THR A 260 12.92 14.16 -19.22
CA THR A 260 12.56 15.61 -19.21
C THR A 260 12.38 16.35 -20.55
N ILE A 261 12.60 15.79 -21.75
CA ILE A 261 12.39 16.59 -23.00
C ILE A 261 11.45 15.95 -24.05
N ASN A 262 10.86 14.77 -23.81
CA ASN A 262 9.96 14.13 -24.79
C ASN A 262 8.59 13.66 -24.26
N ASP A 263 8.05 14.28 -23.21
CA ASP A 263 6.66 14.03 -22.82
C ASP A 263 5.69 14.99 -23.55
N GLN A 264 5.73 14.98 -24.88
CA GLN A 264 4.83 15.77 -25.74
C GLN A 264 3.36 15.29 -25.67
N THR A 265 3.02 14.40 -24.72
CA THR A 265 1.66 13.91 -24.44
C THR A 265 1.28 13.93 -22.95
N LEU A 266 1.82 14.86 -22.16
CA LEU A 266 1.32 15.09 -20.80
C LEU A 266 -0.18 15.35 -20.85
N LEU A 267 -0.96 14.45 -20.23
CA LEU A 267 -2.41 14.56 -20.19
C LEU A 267 -2.81 15.91 -19.59
N PRO A 268 -3.83 16.59 -20.15
CA PRO A 268 -4.33 17.85 -19.60
C PRO A 268 -4.73 17.67 -18.14
N ASP A 269 -4.46 18.68 -17.30
CA ASP A 269 -4.72 18.60 -15.85
C ASP A 269 -6.18 18.25 -15.53
N ARG A 270 -7.13 18.66 -16.37
CA ARG A 270 -8.54 18.27 -16.23
C ARG A 270 -8.73 16.76 -16.32
N ILE A 271 -8.08 16.09 -17.27
CA ILE A 271 -8.17 14.63 -17.44
C ILE A 271 -7.49 13.93 -16.27
N VAL A 272 -6.35 14.45 -15.83
CA VAL A 272 -5.64 13.91 -14.66
C VAL A 272 -6.48 14.03 -13.40
N ASN A 273 -7.12 15.18 -13.14
CA ASN A 273 -8.00 15.37 -11.98
C ASN A 273 -9.23 14.44 -12.02
N ILE A 274 -9.83 14.23 -13.20
CA ILE A 274 -10.89 13.22 -13.36
C ILE A 274 -10.35 11.83 -13.04
N GLY A 275 -9.17 11.49 -13.56
CA GLY A 275 -8.50 10.23 -13.26
C GLY A 275 -8.24 10.06 -11.77
N VAL A 276 -7.80 11.12 -11.08
CA VAL A 276 -7.60 11.09 -9.63
C VAL A 276 -8.88 10.72 -8.90
N CYS A 277 -10.02 11.33 -9.24
CA CYS A 277 -11.32 10.97 -8.67
C CYS A 277 -11.70 9.50 -8.96
N VAL A 278 -11.49 9.03 -10.19
CA VAL A 278 -11.77 7.65 -10.58
C VAL A 278 -10.92 6.67 -9.76
N PHE A 279 -9.60 6.85 -9.70
CA PHE A 279 -8.70 5.97 -8.96
C PHE A 279 -8.93 6.00 -7.44
N ILE A 280 -9.32 7.16 -6.88
CA ILE A 280 -9.74 7.26 -5.48
C ILE A 280 -10.99 6.39 -5.24
N PHE A 281 -11.98 6.45 -6.14
CA PHE A 281 -13.18 5.60 -6.06
C PHE A 281 -12.85 4.10 -6.21
N LEU A 282 -12.00 3.74 -7.18
CA LEU A 282 -11.54 2.35 -7.36
C LEU A 282 -10.85 1.84 -6.09
N ASN A 283 -9.95 2.64 -5.51
CA ASN A 283 -9.25 2.27 -4.30
C ASN A 283 -10.18 2.18 -3.07
N PHE A 284 -11.16 3.08 -2.95
CA PHE A 284 -12.21 2.99 -1.93
C PHE A 284 -12.91 1.64 -2.01
N ASN A 285 -13.40 1.27 -3.21
CA ASN A 285 -14.16 0.04 -3.45
C ASN A 285 -13.32 -1.19 -3.15
N THR A 286 -12.11 -1.31 -3.71
CA THR A 286 -11.28 -2.50 -3.50
C THR A 286 -10.93 -2.69 -2.02
N ARG A 287 -10.52 -1.62 -1.33
CA ARG A 287 -10.13 -1.70 0.09
C ARG A 287 -11.30 -1.98 1.01
N GLY A 288 -12.47 -1.46 0.66
CA GLY A 288 -13.71 -1.67 1.38
C GLY A 288 -14.25 -3.08 1.19
N ILE A 289 -14.31 -3.59 -0.04
CA ILE A 289 -14.72 -4.98 -0.32
C ILE A 289 -13.78 -5.95 0.41
N LEU A 290 -12.46 -5.78 0.31
CA LEU A 290 -11.51 -6.62 1.06
C LEU A 290 -11.83 -6.65 2.56
N SER A 291 -12.20 -5.51 3.15
CA SER A 291 -12.53 -5.44 4.58
C SER A 291 -13.90 -6.05 4.95
N VAL A 292 -14.84 -6.14 4.00
CA VAL A 292 -16.06 -6.94 4.19
C VAL A 292 -15.68 -8.41 4.34
N PHE A 293 -14.87 -8.94 3.42
CA PHE A 293 -14.39 -10.33 3.44
C PHE A 293 -13.58 -10.64 4.70
N GLU A 294 -12.75 -9.70 5.17
CA GLU A 294 -12.07 -9.82 6.48
C GLU A 294 -13.03 -10.05 7.66
N THR A 295 -14.28 -9.58 7.55
CA THR A 295 -15.30 -9.70 8.60
C THR A 295 -16.16 -10.95 8.42
N VAL A 296 -16.49 -11.32 7.18
CA VAL A 296 -17.42 -12.41 6.89
C VAL A 296 -16.77 -13.77 6.63
N ASN A 297 -15.47 -13.84 6.35
CA ASN A 297 -14.80 -15.08 5.94
C ASN A 297 -14.90 -16.19 6.98
N VAL A 298 -14.62 -15.89 8.25
CA VAL A 298 -14.71 -16.90 9.31
C VAL A 298 -16.15 -17.37 9.54
N PRO A 299 -17.16 -16.48 9.67
CA PRO A 299 -18.57 -16.90 9.70
C PRO A 299 -19.01 -17.75 8.51
N LEU A 300 -18.61 -17.37 7.28
CA LEU A 300 -18.92 -18.13 6.07
C LEU A 300 -18.27 -19.50 6.06
N PHE A 301 -17.01 -19.59 6.50
CA PHE A 301 -16.27 -20.84 6.64
C PHE A 301 -16.99 -21.80 7.58
N ILE A 302 -17.32 -21.35 8.79
CA ILE A 302 -18.06 -22.14 9.80
C ILE A 302 -19.41 -22.60 9.23
N LYS A 303 -20.13 -21.73 8.54
CA LYS A 303 -21.42 -22.07 7.92
C LYS A 303 -21.27 -23.13 6.81
N ALA A 304 -20.19 -23.08 6.04
CA ALA A 304 -19.95 -23.98 4.91
C ALA A 304 -19.40 -25.35 5.36
N THR A 305 -18.66 -25.41 6.46
CA THR A 305 -18.10 -26.66 7.01
C THR A 305 -19.01 -27.31 8.05
N GLY A 306 -19.89 -26.55 8.69
CA GLY A 306 -20.68 -27.02 9.84
C GLY A 306 -19.83 -27.24 11.09
N SER A 307 -18.62 -26.66 11.14
CA SER A 307 -17.71 -26.78 12.28
C SER A 307 -18.31 -26.13 13.53
N ASP A 308 -18.06 -26.72 14.70
CA ASP A 308 -18.42 -26.12 15.97
C ASP A 308 -17.58 -24.85 16.23
N PRO A 309 -18.21 -23.65 16.33
CA PRO A 309 -17.49 -22.39 16.57
C PRO A 309 -16.65 -22.41 17.86
N ASP A 310 -17.05 -23.20 18.85
CA ASP A 310 -16.38 -23.28 20.15
C ASP A 310 -15.23 -24.31 20.16
N SER A 311 -15.01 -25.05 19.08
CA SER A 311 -13.92 -26.02 18.96
C SER A 311 -12.57 -25.37 18.65
N VAL A 312 -11.46 -26.00 19.06
CA VAL A 312 -10.10 -25.57 18.67
C VAL A 312 -9.85 -25.89 17.18
N SER A 313 -10.38 -27.01 16.70
CA SER A 313 -10.25 -27.44 15.30
C SER A 313 -10.85 -26.42 14.33
N ALA A 314 -12.02 -25.84 14.63
CA ALA A 314 -12.60 -24.79 13.77
C ALA A 314 -11.69 -23.57 13.61
N VAL A 315 -11.01 -23.16 14.69
CA VAL A 315 -10.05 -22.05 14.66
C VAL A 315 -8.86 -22.39 13.78
N VAL A 316 -8.29 -23.59 13.96
CA VAL A 316 -7.13 -24.08 13.20
C VAL A 316 -7.48 -24.19 11.71
N ASP A 317 -8.61 -24.80 11.39
CA ASP A 317 -9.06 -25.02 10.01
C ASP A 317 -9.35 -23.69 9.30
N ALA A 318 -10.03 -22.75 9.97
CA ALA A 318 -10.28 -21.42 9.42
C ALA A 318 -8.97 -20.62 9.20
N SER A 319 -8.01 -20.74 10.12
CA SER A 319 -6.69 -20.11 10.01
C SER A 319 -5.90 -20.67 8.84
N ASN A 320 -5.88 -22.00 8.69
CA ASN A 320 -5.21 -22.68 7.59
C ASN A 320 -5.87 -22.34 6.25
N PHE A 321 -7.20 -22.29 6.20
CA PHE A 321 -7.94 -21.86 5.01
C PHE A 321 -7.52 -20.45 4.56
N GLN A 322 -7.47 -19.49 5.48
CA GLN A 322 -7.00 -18.13 5.17
C GLN A 322 -5.52 -18.10 4.76
N PHE A 323 -4.67 -18.88 5.42
CA PHE A 323 -3.26 -19.01 5.06
C PHE A 323 -3.08 -19.50 3.62
N TYR A 324 -3.82 -20.55 3.21
CA TYR A 324 -3.76 -21.07 1.85
C TYR A 324 -4.28 -20.07 0.82
N LEU A 325 -5.36 -19.35 1.12
CA LEU A 325 -5.83 -18.25 0.27
C LEU A 325 -4.79 -17.14 0.13
N GLY A 326 -4.08 -16.82 1.21
CA GLY A 326 -2.96 -15.87 1.20
C GLY A 326 -1.79 -16.34 0.34
N LEU A 327 -1.41 -17.62 0.45
CA LEU A 327 -0.35 -18.23 -0.35
C LEU A 327 -0.70 -18.24 -1.84
N LEU A 328 -1.94 -18.57 -2.19
CA LEU A 328 -2.44 -18.45 -3.56
C LEU A 328 -2.42 -16.99 -4.04
N GLY A 329 -2.64 -16.03 -3.14
CA GLY A 329 -2.54 -14.62 -3.45
C GLY A 329 -1.14 -14.15 -3.84
N LEU A 330 -0.08 -14.77 -3.31
CA LEU A 330 1.29 -14.48 -3.76
C LEU A 330 1.49 -14.82 -5.24
N LEU A 331 0.82 -15.86 -5.76
CA LEU A 331 0.88 -16.21 -7.18
C LEU A 331 0.33 -15.07 -8.05
N SER A 332 -0.67 -14.34 -7.58
CA SER A 332 -1.19 -13.16 -8.28
C SER A 332 -0.15 -12.03 -8.34
N TYR A 333 0.64 -11.82 -7.28
CA TYR A 333 1.75 -10.85 -7.31
C TYR A 333 2.83 -11.25 -8.30
N PHE A 334 3.22 -12.54 -8.31
CA PHE A 334 4.18 -13.05 -9.30
C PHE A 334 3.65 -12.92 -10.73
N ALA A 335 2.37 -13.18 -10.96
CA ALA A 335 1.74 -13.01 -12.26
C ALA A 335 1.75 -11.54 -12.72
N ILE A 336 1.48 -10.59 -11.82
CA ILE A 336 1.56 -9.15 -12.13
C ILE A 336 2.98 -8.79 -12.57
N GLU A 337 4.00 -9.22 -11.83
CA GLU A 337 5.40 -8.91 -12.14
C GLU A 337 5.86 -9.57 -13.44
N TYR A 338 5.55 -10.86 -13.63
CA TYR A 338 5.94 -11.61 -14.82
C TYR A 338 5.32 -11.07 -16.10
N PHE A 339 4.04 -10.70 -16.08
CA PHE A 339 3.31 -10.19 -17.25
C PHE A 339 3.23 -8.66 -17.30
N ARG A 340 4.00 -7.92 -16.48
CA ARG A 340 3.94 -6.45 -16.38
C ARG A 340 4.20 -5.71 -17.70
N HIS A 341 4.98 -6.33 -18.59
CA HIS A 341 5.33 -5.75 -19.90
C HIS A 341 4.31 -6.09 -20.99
N ASN A 342 3.52 -7.15 -20.80
CA ASN A 342 2.61 -7.68 -21.81
C ASN A 342 1.18 -7.15 -21.65
N ILE A 343 0.80 -6.73 -20.43
CA ILE A 343 -0.55 -6.32 -20.09
C ILE A 343 -0.53 -4.89 -19.53
N ARG A 344 -1.39 -4.04 -20.10
CA ARG A 344 -1.57 -2.65 -19.65
C ARG A 344 -2.21 -2.61 -18.25
N ASP A 345 -1.81 -1.65 -17.43
CA ASP A 345 -2.31 -1.49 -16.06
C ASP A 345 -3.84 -1.44 -15.98
N GLU A 346 -4.50 -0.76 -16.91
CA GLU A 346 -5.97 -0.68 -16.98
C GLU A 346 -6.65 -2.05 -17.15
N ASN A 347 -6.06 -2.94 -17.96
CA ASN A 347 -6.59 -4.28 -18.21
C ASN A 347 -6.42 -5.16 -16.97
N TRP A 348 -5.30 -5.00 -16.26
CA TRP A 348 -5.10 -5.63 -14.96
C TRP A 348 -6.13 -5.19 -13.93
N VAL A 349 -6.42 -3.89 -13.83
CA VAL A 349 -7.45 -3.39 -12.91
C VAL A 349 -8.83 -3.92 -13.29
N HIS A 350 -9.18 -3.97 -14.59
CA HIS A 350 -10.42 -4.60 -15.05
C HIS A 350 -10.49 -6.08 -14.67
N LEU A 351 -9.41 -6.84 -14.88
CA LEU A 351 -9.34 -8.26 -14.48
C LEU A 351 -9.52 -8.43 -12.97
N GLY A 352 -8.89 -7.57 -12.18
CA GLY A 352 -9.04 -7.54 -10.73
C GLY A 352 -10.49 -7.34 -10.30
N PHE A 353 -11.18 -6.31 -10.79
CA PHE A 353 -12.59 -6.10 -10.44
C PHE A 353 -13.53 -7.16 -11.02
N ALA A 354 -13.25 -7.70 -12.21
CA ALA A 354 -14.05 -8.75 -12.82
C ALA A 354 -13.98 -10.06 -12.03
N THR A 355 -12.80 -10.41 -11.49
CA THR A 355 -12.63 -11.58 -10.63
C THR A 355 -13.31 -11.39 -9.27
N VAL A 356 -13.22 -10.21 -8.65
CA VAL A 356 -14.01 -9.89 -7.44
C VAL A 356 -15.52 -9.97 -7.71
N LEU A 357 -15.98 -9.44 -8.85
CA LEU A 357 -17.38 -9.50 -9.28
C LEU A 357 -17.86 -10.95 -9.40
N ALA A 358 -17.08 -11.80 -10.08
CA ALA A 358 -17.39 -13.21 -10.26
C ALA A 358 -17.49 -13.96 -8.93
N GLY A 359 -16.56 -13.73 -8.00
CA GLY A 359 -16.60 -14.34 -6.67
C GLY A 359 -17.82 -13.92 -5.84
N ASN A 360 -18.21 -12.63 -5.88
CA ASN A 360 -19.43 -12.17 -5.20
C ASN A 360 -20.71 -12.72 -5.86
N LEU A 361 -20.74 -12.85 -7.19
CA LEU A 361 -21.86 -13.51 -7.90
C LEU A 361 -22.03 -14.96 -7.47
N LEU A 362 -20.92 -15.69 -7.32
CA LEU A 362 -20.94 -17.06 -6.79
C LEU A 362 -21.50 -17.12 -5.37
N LEU A 363 -21.23 -16.13 -4.51
CA LEU A 363 -21.76 -16.11 -3.14
C LEU A 363 -23.25 -15.70 -3.05
N VAL A 364 -23.77 -15.04 -4.09
CA VAL A 364 -25.21 -14.70 -4.19
C VAL A 364 -26.02 -15.88 -4.73
N ILE A 365 -25.49 -16.57 -5.74
CA ILE A 365 -26.17 -17.70 -6.39
C ILE A 365 -25.96 -18.93 -5.49
N VAL A 366 -26.86 -19.12 -4.53
CA VAL A 366 -26.81 -20.25 -3.58
C VAL A 366 -28.05 -21.14 -3.80
N PRO A 367 -27.99 -22.14 -4.69
CA PRO A 367 -29.17 -22.95 -5.03
C PRO A 367 -29.66 -23.82 -3.86
N ASN A 368 -28.76 -24.35 -3.02
CA ASN A 368 -29.09 -25.34 -1.96
C ASN A 368 -28.19 -25.21 -0.70
N GLY A 369 -27.96 -23.98 -0.22
CA GLY A 369 -27.02 -23.73 0.88
C GLY A 369 -25.56 -23.59 0.43
N LEU A 370 -24.72 -22.98 1.27
CA LEU A 370 -23.34 -22.65 0.94
C LEU A 370 -22.45 -23.90 1.13
N SER A 371 -21.92 -24.44 0.04
CA SER A 371 -20.96 -25.54 0.10
C SER A 371 -19.52 -25.04 0.32
N PHE A 372 -18.68 -25.87 0.94
CA PHE A 372 -17.25 -25.56 1.12
C PHE A 372 -16.52 -25.32 -0.21
N THR A 373 -16.83 -26.09 -1.26
CA THR A 373 -16.23 -25.91 -2.60
C THR A 373 -16.61 -24.56 -3.20
N GLN A 374 -17.88 -24.19 -3.11
CA GLN A 374 -18.36 -22.89 -3.62
C GLN A 374 -17.72 -21.73 -2.88
N LEU A 375 -17.63 -21.82 -1.54
CA LEU A 375 -16.93 -20.83 -0.73
C LEU A 375 -15.45 -20.74 -1.14
N SER A 376 -14.76 -21.87 -1.29
CA SER A 376 -13.34 -21.92 -1.66
C SER A 376 -13.07 -21.25 -3.01
N ILE A 377 -13.90 -21.51 -4.02
CA ILE A 377 -13.77 -20.90 -5.34
C ILE A 377 -14.07 -19.39 -5.27
N ALA A 378 -15.13 -18.99 -4.57
CA ALA A 378 -15.47 -17.58 -4.42
C ALA A 378 -14.38 -16.79 -3.70
N GLU A 379 -13.87 -17.32 -2.58
CA GLU A 379 -12.78 -16.71 -1.81
C GLU A 379 -11.47 -16.69 -2.60
N PHE A 380 -11.16 -17.73 -3.37
CA PHE A 380 -10.00 -17.71 -4.25
C PHE A 380 -10.09 -16.55 -5.27
N LEU A 381 -11.24 -16.37 -5.92
CA LEU A 381 -11.45 -15.30 -6.89
C LEU A 381 -11.39 -13.91 -6.24
N VAL A 382 -11.95 -13.73 -5.04
CA VAL A 382 -11.96 -12.43 -4.36
C VAL A 382 -10.64 -12.16 -3.65
N TRP A 383 -10.23 -13.04 -2.74
CA TRP A 383 -9.12 -12.83 -1.81
C TRP A 383 -7.76 -13.09 -2.43
N SER A 384 -7.62 -14.16 -3.22
CA SER A 384 -6.33 -14.56 -3.79
C SER A 384 -6.05 -13.87 -5.12
N VAL A 385 -7.07 -13.58 -5.94
CA VAL A 385 -6.86 -13.00 -7.28
C VAL A 385 -7.28 -11.54 -7.33
N GLY A 386 -8.58 -11.28 -7.15
CA GLY A 386 -9.17 -9.99 -7.46
C GLY A 386 -8.69 -8.84 -6.58
N CYS A 387 -8.68 -9.01 -5.26
CA CYS A 387 -8.22 -7.99 -4.32
C CYS A 387 -6.71 -7.69 -4.45
N PRO A 388 -5.80 -8.68 -4.50
CA PRO A 388 -4.37 -8.44 -4.73
C PRO A 388 -4.07 -7.66 -6.01
N ILE A 389 -4.66 -8.08 -7.14
CA ILE A 389 -4.49 -7.38 -8.43
C ILE A 389 -5.04 -5.96 -8.34
N SER A 390 -6.29 -5.81 -7.89
CA SER A 390 -6.93 -4.51 -7.84
C SER A 390 -6.22 -3.56 -6.89
N THR A 391 -5.77 -3.99 -5.71
CA THR A 391 -5.11 -3.10 -4.74
C THR A 391 -3.73 -2.66 -5.19
N THR A 392 -2.94 -3.58 -5.77
CA THR A 392 -1.58 -3.29 -6.23
C THR A 392 -1.58 -2.44 -7.49
N VAL A 393 -2.37 -2.82 -8.49
CA VAL A 393 -2.33 -2.15 -9.80
C VAL A 393 -3.04 -0.81 -9.75
N VAL A 394 -4.11 -0.64 -8.97
CA VAL A 394 -4.74 0.69 -8.76
C VAL A 394 -3.73 1.67 -8.17
N LEU A 395 -2.92 1.24 -7.17
CA LEU A 395 -1.90 2.10 -6.57
C LEU A 395 -0.79 2.45 -7.58
N ALA A 396 -0.30 1.47 -8.33
CA ALA A 396 0.74 1.67 -9.33
C ALA A 396 0.27 2.59 -10.48
N ALA A 397 -0.92 2.33 -11.02
CA ALA A 397 -1.52 3.12 -12.08
C ALA A 397 -1.84 4.56 -11.63
N PHE A 398 -2.28 4.74 -10.38
CA PHE A 398 -2.47 6.07 -9.80
C PHE A 398 -1.15 6.84 -9.69
N SER A 399 -0.06 6.19 -9.27
CA SER A 399 1.27 6.82 -9.23
C SER A 399 1.73 7.27 -10.62
N LYS A 400 1.59 6.39 -11.62
CA LYS A 400 1.92 6.71 -13.02
C LYS A 400 1.04 7.83 -13.58
N LEU A 401 -0.25 7.88 -13.24
CA LEU A 401 -1.16 8.94 -13.65
C LEU A 401 -0.71 10.32 -13.14
N LEU A 402 -0.21 10.39 -11.91
CA LEU A 402 0.30 11.65 -11.35
C LEU A 402 1.60 12.09 -12.04
N GLY A 403 2.45 11.15 -12.44
CA GLY A 403 3.74 11.45 -13.08
C GLY A 403 4.60 12.34 -12.16
N GLY A 404 5.14 13.43 -12.72
CA GLY A 404 5.95 14.41 -11.98
C GLY A 404 5.17 15.39 -11.08
N ARG A 405 3.84 15.27 -10.96
CA ARG A 405 3.01 16.15 -10.11
C ARG A 405 3.26 15.87 -8.61
N PRO A 406 2.90 16.79 -7.69
CA PRO A 406 3.03 16.57 -6.25
C PRO A 406 2.31 15.30 -5.78
N GLN A 407 3.06 14.20 -5.63
CA GLN A 407 2.47 12.89 -5.33
C GLN A 407 2.09 12.72 -3.85
N GLY A 408 2.79 13.40 -2.93
CA GLY A 408 2.62 13.20 -1.49
C GLY A 408 1.18 13.41 -1.00
N THR A 409 0.58 14.57 -1.32
CA THR A 409 -0.80 14.90 -0.90
C THR A 409 -1.82 13.96 -1.52
N LEU A 410 -1.68 13.64 -2.81
CA LEU A 410 -2.65 12.81 -3.54
C LEU A 410 -2.54 11.33 -3.15
N MET A 411 -1.33 10.83 -2.89
CA MET A 411 -1.11 9.50 -2.31
C MET A 411 -1.61 9.42 -0.86
N GLY A 412 -1.45 10.50 -0.10
CA GLY A 412 -2.04 10.65 1.23
C GLY A 412 -3.57 10.53 1.17
N LEU A 413 -4.21 11.29 0.29
CA LEU A 413 -5.67 11.24 0.07
C LEU A 413 -6.14 9.84 -0.34
N LEU A 414 -5.45 9.19 -1.29
CA LEU A 414 -5.72 7.81 -1.68
C LEU A 414 -5.68 6.86 -0.47
N GLY A 415 -4.65 6.99 0.38
CA GLY A 415 -4.50 6.21 1.60
C GLY A 415 -5.59 6.48 2.65
N SER A 416 -5.97 7.73 2.85
CA SER A 416 -7.05 8.12 3.77
C SER A 416 -8.39 7.56 3.33
N THR A 417 -8.73 7.67 2.04
CA THR A 417 -9.95 7.09 1.48
C THR A 417 -10.02 5.57 1.64
N ALA A 418 -8.89 4.87 1.51
CA ALA A 418 -8.81 3.43 1.81
C ALA A 418 -9.11 3.13 3.28
N CYS A 419 -8.65 3.96 4.21
CA CYS A 419 -8.96 3.75 5.63
C CYS A 419 -10.44 4.03 5.92
N ILE A 420 -11.03 5.06 5.31
CA ILE A 420 -12.45 5.38 5.43
C ILE A 420 -13.31 4.21 4.94
N SER A 421 -13.00 3.62 3.78
CA SER A 421 -13.77 2.46 3.28
C SER A 421 -13.68 1.27 4.25
N ARG A 422 -12.51 1.04 4.85
CA ARG A 422 -12.27 0.00 5.86
C ARG A 422 -12.85 0.32 7.25
N CYS A 423 -13.36 1.53 7.47
CA CYS A 423 -14.16 1.87 8.64
C CYS A 423 -15.65 1.63 8.40
N ILE A 424 -16.14 1.88 7.18
CA ILE A 424 -17.58 1.88 6.89
C ILE A 424 -18.06 0.51 6.41
N LEU A 425 -17.40 -0.08 5.41
CA LEU A 425 -17.91 -1.28 4.73
C LEU A 425 -17.95 -2.55 5.61
N PRO A 426 -17.01 -2.79 6.55
CA PRO A 426 -17.08 -3.91 7.49
C PRO A 426 -18.30 -3.91 8.41
N LEU A 427 -19.00 -2.78 8.53
CA LEU A 427 -20.23 -2.66 9.32
C LEU A 427 -21.47 -3.10 8.53
N LEU A 428 -21.38 -3.24 7.20
CA LEU A 428 -22.53 -3.64 6.38
C LEU A 428 -23.07 -5.04 6.72
N PRO A 429 -22.24 -6.10 6.92
CA PRO A 429 -22.73 -7.42 7.33
C PRO A 429 -23.55 -7.42 8.62
N ALA A 430 -23.27 -6.47 9.52
CA ALA A 430 -23.87 -6.40 10.83
C ALA A 430 -25.27 -5.80 10.86
N ILE A 431 -25.52 -4.83 9.99
CA ILE A 431 -26.80 -4.11 9.92
C ILE A 431 -27.79 -4.78 8.96
N MET A 432 -27.35 -5.83 8.26
CA MET A 432 -28.17 -6.56 7.29
C MET A 432 -28.67 -7.88 7.90
N PRO A 433 -29.92 -8.29 7.61
CA PRO A 433 -30.48 -9.53 8.17
C PRO A 433 -29.82 -10.80 7.59
N THR A 434 -29.21 -10.70 6.41
CA THR A 434 -28.45 -11.78 5.77
C THR A 434 -27.24 -11.19 5.04
N LEU A 435 -26.29 -12.04 4.62
CA LEU A 435 -25.13 -11.62 3.85
C LEU A 435 -25.44 -11.36 2.36
N ILE A 436 -26.59 -11.79 1.85
CA ILE A 436 -26.96 -11.67 0.42
C ILE A 436 -26.98 -10.19 -0.03
N PRO A 437 -27.64 -9.25 0.68
CA PRO A 437 -27.57 -7.82 0.33
C PRO A 437 -26.15 -7.24 0.31
N VAL A 438 -25.27 -7.72 1.19
CA VAL A 438 -23.87 -7.26 1.25
C VAL A 438 -23.14 -7.64 -0.04
N PHE A 439 -23.31 -8.88 -0.50
CA PHE A 439 -22.70 -9.32 -1.76
C PHE A 439 -23.28 -8.58 -2.97
N TRP A 440 -24.58 -8.25 -2.97
CA TRP A 440 -25.16 -7.37 -3.99
C TRP A 440 -24.55 -5.98 -4.02
N ILE A 441 -24.30 -5.37 -2.85
CA ILE A 441 -23.58 -4.09 -2.76
C ILE A 441 -22.19 -4.24 -3.37
N ASN A 442 -21.44 -5.30 -3.01
CA ASN A 442 -20.11 -5.55 -3.60
C ASN A 442 -20.18 -5.73 -5.13
N ILE A 443 -21.17 -6.44 -5.66
CA ILE A 443 -21.40 -6.61 -7.11
C ILE A 443 -21.59 -5.25 -7.78
N VAL A 444 -22.42 -4.37 -7.21
CA VAL A 444 -22.66 -3.02 -7.75
C VAL A 444 -21.39 -2.17 -7.69
N LEU A 445 -20.62 -2.24 -6.60
CA LEU A 445 -19.34 -1.55 -6.47
C LEU A 445 -18.31 -2.04 -7.52
N CYS A 446 -18.22 -3.35 -7.76
CA CYS A 446 -17.36 -3.90 -8.80
C CYS A 446 -17.81 -3.50 -10.21
N ALA A 447 -19.10 -3.63 -10.52
CA ALA A 447 -19.65 -3.28 -11.83
C ALA A 447 -19.47 -1.79 -12.14
N SER A 448 -19.70 -0.92 -11.15
CA SER A 448 -19.47 0.53 -11.29
C SER A 448 -17.98 0.85 -11.44
N SER A 449 -17.08 0.19 -10.72
CA SER A 449 -15.63 0.32 -10.90
C SER A 449 -15.19 -0.05 -12.33
N ILE A 450 -15.68 -1.17 -12.87
CA ILE A 450 -15.39 -1.61 -14.24
C ILE A 450 -15.91 -0.59 -15.25
N ALA A 451 -17.17 -0.16 -15.11
CA ALA A 451 -17.78 0.80 -16.03
C ALA A 451 -17.05 2.16 -16.00
N LEU A 452 -16.72 2.68 -14.81
CA LEU A 452 -16.03 3.95 -14.64
C LEU A 452 -14.60 3.92 -15.18
N LEU A 453 -13.86 2.84 -14.93
CA LEU A 453 -12.52 2.69 -15.50
C LEU A 453 -12.57 2.58 -17.03
N GLY A 454 -13.52 1.81 -17.57
CA GLY A 454 -13.68 1.67 -19.03
C GLY A 454 -14.03 3.01 -19.69
N TRP A 455 -14.92 3.79 -19.06
CA TRP A 455 -15.26 5.14 -19.48
C TRP A 455 -14.05 6.08 -19.43
N TYR A 456 -13.30 6.07 -18.34
CA TYR A 456 -12.11 6.91 -18.17
C TYR A 456 -11.02 6.57 -19.19
N THR A 457 -10.75 5.29 -19.42
CA THR A 457 -9.81 4.83 -20.45
C THR A 457 -10.23 5.29 -21.85
N GLY A 458 -11.53 5.20 -22.17
CA GLY A 458 -12.08 5.74 -23.42
C GLY A 458 -11.90 7.26 -23.55
N LEU A 459 -12.09 8.01 -22.45
CA LEU A 459 -11.86 9.45 -22.40
C LEU A 459 -10.39 9.81 -22.63
N VAL A 460 -9.47 9.09 -21.98
CA VAL A 460 -8.02 9.27 -22.16
C VAL A 460 -7.62 9.01 -23.60
N HIS A 461 -8.12 7.92 -24.20
CA HIS A 461 -7.82 7.57 -25.58
C HIS A 461 -8.28 8.65 -26.57
N ARG A 462 -9.53 9.12 -26.43
CA ARG A 462 -10.07 10.21 -27.26
C ARG A 462 -9.25 11.49 -27.13
N THR A 463 -8.87 11.85 -25.91
CA THR A 463 -8.08 13.06 -25.65
C THR A 463 -6.70 12.97 -26.30
N LYS A 464 -6.02 11.82 -26.18
CA LYS A 464 -4.72 11.60 -26.83
C LYS A 464 -4.82 11.70 -28.36
N GLN A 465 -5.88 11.14 -28.96
CA GLN A 465 -6.11 11.28 -30.40
C GLN A 465 -6.31 12.74 -30.84
N THR A 466 -7.08 13.52 -30.08
CA THR A 466 -7.26 14.95 -30.37
C THR A 466 -5.94 15.72 -30.26
N MET A 467 -5.15 15.49 -29.21
CA MET A 467 -3.86 16.16 -29.05
C MET A 467 -2.87 15.79 -30.16
N LEU A 468 -2.83 14.53 -30.58
CA LEU A 468 -1.99 14.10 -31.70
C LEU A 468 -2.41 14.79 -33.01
N ALA A 469 -3.72 14.88 -33.27
CA ALA A 469 -4.23 15.61 -34.44
C ALA A 469 -3.90 17.11 -34.38
N ASP A 470 -3.97 17.73 -33.21
CA ASP A 470 -3.58 19.15 -33.03
C ASP A 470 -2.09 19.38 -33.28
N VAL A 471 -1.23 18.46 -32.81
CA VAL A 471 0.22 18.49 -33.07
C VAL A 471 0.52 18.30 -34.56
N GLU A 472 -0.13 17.34 -35.22
CA GLU A 472 0.01 17.12 -36.66
C GLU A 472 -0.44 18.34 -37.47
N ASN A 473 -1.57 18.94 -37.12
CA ASN A 473 -2.07 20.18 -37.73
C ASN A 473 -1.13 21.37 -37.50
N ALA A 474 -0.53 21.48 -36.30
CA ALA A 474 0.44 22.52 -36.00
C ALA A 474 1.74 22.31 -36.81
N TYR A 475 2.21 21.06 -36.94
CA TYR A 475 3.37 20.72 -37.74
C TYR A 475 3.15 21.04 -39.22
N GLN A 476 1.99 20.69 -39.79
CA GLN A 476 1.64 21.02 -41.18
C GLN A 476 1.60 22.52 -41.47
N LYS A 477 1.22 23.35 -40.48
CA LYS A 477 1.24 24.82 -40.63
C LYS A 477 2.63 25.44 -40.55
N VAL A 478 3.57 24.78 -39.87
CA VAL A 478 4.95 25.26 -39.67
C VAL A 478 5.92 24.66 -40.70
N ALA A 479 5.57 23.53 -41.32
CA ALA A 479 6.35 22.96 -42.40
C ALA A 479 6.49 23.97 -43.55
N PRO A 480 7.72 24.29 -44.00
CA PRO A 480 7.92 25.24 -45.10
C PRO A 480 7.22 24.72 -46.35
N SER A 481 6.59 25.62 -47.10
CA SER A 481 6.00 25.28 -48.40
C SER A 481 7.08 24.67 -49.27
N ASN A 482 6.95 23.39 -49.62
CA ASN A 482 7.72 22.78 -50.69
C ASN A 482 7.37 23.55 -51.97
N GLU A 483 8.15 24.57 -52.32
CA GLU A 483 8.14 25.17 -53.65
C GLU A 483 8.66 24.11 -54.63
N PRO A 484 7.84 23.64 -55.59
CA PRO A 484 8.31 22.74 -56.62
C PRO A 484 8.89 23.60 -57.74
N ARG A 485 10.12 24.12 -57.59
CA ARG A 485 10.94 24.65 -58.70
C ARG A 485 12.35 25.04 -58.26
N SER A 486 13.29 24.13 -58.50
CA SER A 486 14.56 24.50 -59.15
C SER A 486 15.06 23.28 -59.91
N PRO A 487 15.03 23.27 -61.25
CA PRO A 487 15.68 22.21 -61.99
C PRO A 487 17.19 22.42 -61.81
N LEU A 488 17.86 21.41 -61.26
CA LEU A 488 19.31 21.29 -61.35
C LEU A 488 19.68 21.31 -62.84
N GLY A 489 20.09 22.49 -63.30
CA GLY A 489 20.81 22.67 -64.55
C GLY A 489 22.14 21.93 -64.41
N PHE A 490 22.17 20.73 -64.96
CA PHE A 490 23.40 20.02 -65.30
C PHE A 490 24.01 20.75 -66.50
N ASP A 491 24.69 21.87 -66.25
CA ASP A 491 25.56 22.49 -67.25
C ASP A 491 26.96 21.91 -67.13
N LYS A 492 27.41 21.36 -68.27
CA LYS A 492 28.77 20.94 -68.57
C LYS A 492 29.71 22.15 -68.59
N ALA A 493 30.93 21.95 -68.08
CA ALA A 493 32.17 22.55 -68.57
C ALA A 493 33.29 21.59 -68.10
N ASP A 494 33.87 20.80 -69.01
CA ASP A 494 35.07 21.11 -69.81
C ASP A 494 36.34 21.29 -68.96
#